data_AF-A0A1I1EAH1-F1
#
_entry.id   AF-A0A1I1EAH1-F1
#
_cell.length_a   1.000
_cell.length_b   1.000
_cell.length_c   1.000
_cell.angle_alpha   90.00
_cell.angle_beta   90.00
_cell.angle_gamma   90.00
#
_symmetry.space_group_name_H-M   'P 1'
#
loop_
_entity.id
_entity.type
_entity.pdbx_description
1 polymer ?
#
loop_
_entity_poly.entity_id
_entity_poly.type
_entity_poly.pdbx_seq_one_letter_code
_entity_poly.pdbx_strand_id
1 'polypeptide(L)' 'MSVIFFLIGCSVFIALIFLGAFFWANKTGQHEDTYTPSVRILFEDEAAEADSSEK' A
#
# COMPACT_ATOMS: atom_id res chain seq x y z
N MET A 1 -32.85 -24.92 2.42
CA MET A 1 -32.86 -23.50 2.84
C MET A 1 -31.89 -23.17 3.98
N SER A 2 -31.45 -24.13 4.80
CA SER A 2 -30.44 -23.91 5.85
C SER A 2 -29.06 -23.48 5.31
N VAL A 3 -28.63 -24.04 4.19
CA VAL A 3 -27.33 -23.75 3.55
C VAL A 3 -27.22 -22.28 3.14
N ILE A 4 -28.33 -21.63 2.76
CA ILE A 4 -28.35 -20.22 2.36
C ILE A 4 -27.94 -19.32 3.54
N PHE A 5 -28.41 -19.61 4.76
CA PHE A 5 -28.01 -18.86 5.95
C PHE A 5 -26.52 -19.02 6.27
N PHE A 6 -25.96 -20.21 6.06
CA PHE A 6 -24.52 -20.44 6.20
C PHE A 6 -23.71 -19.64 5.17
N LEU A 7 -24.14 -19.62 3.91
CA LEU A 7 -23.48 -18.87 2.84
C LEU A 7 -23.53 -17.36 3.07
N ILE A 8 -24.64 -16.83 3.60
CA ILE A 8 -24.76 -15.42 4.00
C ILE A 8 -23.76 -15.09 5.11
N GLY A 9 -23.63 -15.94 6.13
CA GLY A 9 -22.63 -15.73 7.18
C GLY A 9 -21.21 -15.74 6.63
N CYS A 10 -20.90 -16.67 5.72
CA CYS A 10 -19.59 -16.80 5.09
C CYS A 10 -19.27 -15.58 4.20
N SER A 11 -20.24 -15.05 3.44
CA SER A 11 -20.03 -13.88 2.59
C SER A 11 -19.77 -12.61 3.41
N VAL A 12 -20.52 -12.40 4.50
CA VAL A 12 -20.29 -11.27 5.42
C VAL A 12 -18.92 -11.41 6.09
N PHE A 13 -18.52 -12.61 6.50
CA PHE A 13 -17.21 -12.85 7.08
C PHE A 13 -16.06 -12.49 6.12
N ILE A 14 -16.16 -12.92 4.86
CA ILE A 14 -15.19 -12.56 3.82
C ILE A 14 -15.16 -11.04 3.60
N ALA A 15 -16.33 -10.39 3.54
CA ALA A 15 -16.41 -8.94 3.39
C ALA A 15 -15.71 -8.18 4.53
N LEU A 16 -15.85 -8.65 5.78
CA LEU A 16 -15.16 -8.07 6.93
C LEU A 16 -13.64 -8.24 6.87
N ILE A 17 -13.16 -9.38 6.37
CA ILE A 17 -11.72 -9.59 6.14
C ILE A 17 -11.19 -8.57 5.13
N PHE A 18 -11.86 -8.42 3.99
CA PHE A 18 -11.47 -7.42 2.98
C PHE A 18 -11.51 -5.99 3.51
N LEU A 19 -12.52 -5.66 4.31
CA LEU A 19 -12.62 -4.36 4.96
C LEU A 19 -11.48 -4.13 5.96
N GLY A 20 -11.11 -5.13 6.76
CA GLY A 20 -9.96 -5.06 7.66
C GLY A 20 -8.64 -4.88 6.92
N ALA A 21 -8.44 -5.64 5.84
CA ALA A 21 -7.28 -5.51 4.96
C ALA A 21 -7.20 -4.12 4.31
N PHE A 22 -8.35 -3.54 3.93
CA PHE A 22 -8.43 -2.18 3.39
C PHE A 22 -7.91 -1.14 4.38
N PHE A 23 -8.34 -1.18 5.65
CA PHE A 23 -7.84 -0.25 6.66
C PHE A 23 -6.36 -0.47 6.97
N TRP A 24 -5.90 -1.72 6.99
CA TRP A 24 -4.48 -2.03 7.16
C TRP A 24 -3.63 -1.44 6.02
N ALA A 25 -4.03 -1.65 4.77
CA ALA A 25 -3.35 -1.11 3.60
C ALA A 25 -3.28 0.42 3.59
N ASN A 26 -4.37 1.09 3.97
CA ASN A 26 -4.40 2.55 4.11
C ASN A 26 -3.44 3.05 5.20
N LYS A 27 -3.32 2.32 6.32
CA LYS A 27 -2.41 2.69 7.42
C LYS A 27 -0.93 2.44 7.07
N THR A 28 -0.63 1.51 6.17
CA THR A 28 0.76 1.18 5.77
C THR A 28 1.42 2.27 4.91
N GLY A 29 0.72 3.34 4.54
CA GLY A 29 1.32 4.46 3.81
C GLY A 29 1.73 4.10 2.38
N GLN A 30 1.16 3.04 1.79
CA GLN A 30 1.43 2.68 0.38
C GLN A 30 1.03 3.78 -0.61
N HIS A 31 0.19 4.73 -0.18
CA HIS A 31 -0.24 5.88 -0.98
C HIS A 31 0.71 7.08 -0.90
N GLU A 32 1.71 7.04 -0.02
CA GLU A 32 2.66 8.14 0.19
C GLU A 32 3.69 8.25 -0.97
N ASP A 33 3.84 7.20 -1.78
CA ASP A 33 4.72 7.21 -2.95
C ASP A 33 4.10 7.94 -4.14
N THR A 34 3.89 9.25 -3.97
CA THR A 34 3.42 10.17 -5.01
C THR A 34 4.53 10.54 -6.00
N TYR A 35 5.79 10.26 -5.66
CA TYR A 35 6.95 10.46 -6.51
C TYR A 35 7.64 9.13 -6.78
N THR A 36 7.24 8.52 -7.90
CA THR A 36 7.61 7.17 -8.34
C THR A 36 9.06 6.81 -8.01
N PRO A 37 9.31 5.63 -7.44
CA PRO A 37 10.62 5.26 -6.91
C PRO A 37 11.69 5.21 -8.01
N SER A 38 11.30 4.91 -9.25
CA SER A 38 12.22 4.94 -10.40
C SER A 38 12.79 6.32 -10.69
N VAL A 39 12.01 7.39 -10.46
CA VAL A 39 12.45 8.77 -10.72
C VAL A 39 13.36 9.25 -9.60
N ARG A 40 13.03 8.88 -8.35
CA ARG A 40 13.88 9.16 -7.18
C ARG A 40 15.27 8.55 -7.35
N ILE A 41 15.33 7.25 -7.62
CA ILE A 41 16.60 6.53 -7.78
C ILE A 41 17.45 7.10 -8.93
N LEU A 42 16.82 7.57 -10.01
CA LEU A 42 17.55 8.13 -11.16
C LEU A 42 18.25 9.46 -10.85
N PHE A 43 17.70 10.27 -9.94
CA PHE A 43 18.21 11.61 -9.63
C PHE A 43 18.86 11.71 -8.23
N GLU A 44 18.68 10.70 -7.37
CA GLU A 44 19.33 10.63 -6.05
C GLU A 44 20.85 10.56 -6.18
N ASP A 45 21.34 9.78 -7.14
CA ASP A 45 22.78 9.61 -7.39
C ASP A 45 23.42 10.93 -7.83
N GLU A 46 22.74 11.73 -8.67
CA GLU A 46 23.25 13.03 -9.15
C GLU A 46 23.30 14.09 -8.04
N ALA A 47 22.28 14.11 -7.16
CA ALA A 47 22.24 15.02 -6.02
C ALA A 47 23.32 14.70 -4.97
N ALA A 48 23.62 13.41 -4.75
CA ALA A 48 24.67 12.98 -3.82
C ALA A 48 26.08 13.32 -4.31
N GLU A 49 26.32 13.25 -5.63
CA GLU A 49 27.61 13.65 -6.21
C GLU A 49 27.85 15.16 -6.10
N ALA A 50 26.82 16.00 -6.29
CA ALA A 50 26.92 17.45 -6.19
C ALA A 50 27.32 17.93 -4.77
N ASP A 51 26.72 17.38 -3.71
CA ASP A 51 27.04 17.74 -2.31
C ASP A 51 28.46 17.29 -1.89
N SER A 52 28.98 16.24 -2.52
CA SER A 52 30.34 15.75 -2.28
C SER A 52 31.44 16.58 -2.95
N SER A 53 31.10 17.28 -4.05
CA SER A 53 32.04 18.13 -4.80
C SER A 53 32.11 19.56 -4.25
N GLU A 54 31.12 19.97 -3.45
CA GLU A 54 31.03 21.34 -2.90
C GLU A 54 31.62 21.45 -1.48
N LYS A 55 32.19 20.37 -0.94
CA LYS A 55 32.80 20.28 0.39
C LYS A 55 34.32 20.17 0.40
#